data_AF-A0A846M8C4-F1
#
_entry.id   AF-A0A846M8C4-F1
#
_cell.length_a   1.000
_cell.length_b   1.000
_cell.length_c   1.000
_cell.angle_alpha   90.00
_cell.angle_beta   90.00
_cell.angle_gamma   90.00
#
_symmetry.space_group_name_H-M   'P 1'
#
loop_
_entity.id
_entity.type
_entity.pdbx_description
1 polymer ?
#
loop_
_entity_poly.entity_id
_entity_poly.type
_entity_poly.pdbx_seq_one_letter_code
_entity_poly.pdbx_strand_id
1 'polypeptide(L)'
;MVDEDETAAPEETVVLDMLAALAAPETDVVETPEAFLSGVAAALKASDDVDADLAAILTNHLLTVTPHDNVIANAKAAILTLAAERAAPAGEQADG
;
A
#
# COMPACT_ATOMS: atom_id res chain seq x y z
N MET A 1 47.21 -10.73 -52.35
CA MET A 1 46.63 -9.44 -51.96
C MET A 1 45.29 -9.79 -51.35
N VAL A 2 45.14 -9.46 -50.08
CA VAL A 2 44.04 -9.88 -49.21
C VAL A 2 42.92 -8.85 -49.43
N ASP A 3 41.73 -9.32 -49.78
CA ASP A 3 40.51 -8.52 -49.72
C ASP A 3 39.55 -9.27 -48.77
N GLU A 4 39.54 -8.83 -47.52
CA GLU A 4 38.62 -9.25 -46.46
C GLU A 4 37.29 -8.53 -46.69
N ASP A 5 36.28 -9.28 -47.16
CA ASP A 5 34.88 -8.83 -47.14
C ASP A 5 34.31 -9.11 -45.74
N GLU A 6 34.57 -8.17 -44.83
CA GLU A 6 34.00 -8.17 -43.47
C GLU A 6 32.73 -7.32 -43.47
N THR A 7 31.62 -7.91 -43.93
CA THR A 7 30.29 -7.27 -43.93
C THR A 7 29.22 -8.14 -43.28
N ALA A 8 29.36 -8.40 -41.99
CA ALA A 8 28.31 -8.91 -41.09
C ALA A 8 28.43 -8.14 -39.77
N ALA A 9 27.41 -7.67 -39.06
CA ALA A 9 25.97 -7.69 -39.19
C ALA A 9 25.43 -6.51 -38.35
N PRO A 10 24.56 -5.61 -38.86
CA PRO A 10 23.92 -4.59 -38.02
C PRO A 10 22.78 -5.17 -37.17
N GLU A 11 22.33 -6.39 -37.48
CA GLU A 11 21.17 -7.01 -36.82
C GLU A 11 21.55 -7.57 -35.45
N GLU A 12 22.74 -8.16 -35.32
CA GLU A 12 23.18 -8.89 -34.11
C GLU A 12 23.39 -7.94 -32.92
N THR A 13 23.82 -6.70 -33.17
CA THR A 13 23.97 -5.66 -32.15
C THR A 13 22.62 -5.13 -31.66
N VAL A 14 21.62 -5.04 -32.55
CA VAL A 14 20.25 -4.61 -32.19
C VAL A 14 19.56 -5.70 -31.37
N VAL A 15 19.76 -6.98 -31.71
CA VAL A 15 19.25 -8.08 -30.89
C VAL A 15 19.92 -8.08 -29.51
N LEU A 16 21.23 -7.80 -29.44
CA LEU A 16 21.96 -7.69 -28.18
C LEU A 16 21.44 -6.56 -27.29
N ASP A 17 21.10 -5.41 -27.86
CA ASP A 17 20.58 -4.24 -27.14
C ASP A 17 19.13 -4.46 -26.66
N MET A 18 18.30 -5.13 -27.46
CA MET A 18 16.96 -5.54 -27.03
C MET A 18 17.00 -6.63 -25.93
N LEU A 19 17.96 -7.56 -26.00
CA LEU A 19 18.21 -8.55 -24.95
C LEU A 19 18.74 -7.90 -23.67
N ALA A 20 19.58 -6.87 -23.78
CA ALA A 20 20.08 -6.10 -22.64
C ALA A 20 18.95 -5.28 -21.99
N ALA A 21 18.01 -4.74 -22.76
CA ALA A 21 16.82 -4.06 -22.25
C ALA A 21 15.86 -5.02 -21.52
N LEU A 22 15.76 -6.29 -21.95
CA LEU A 22 15.03 -7.35 -21.23
C LEU A 22 15.78 -7.89 -20.00
N ALA A 23 17.09 -7.70 -19.95
CA ALA A 23 17.97 -8.09 -18.84
C ALA A 23 18.21 -6.95 -17.84
N ALA A 24 17.60 -5.78 -18.06
CA ALA A 24 17.49 -4.77 -17.01
C ALA A 24 16.87 -5.47 -15.80
N PRO A 25 17.52 -5.44 -14.62
CA PRO A 25 16.89 -5.98 -13.45
C PRO A 25 15.62 -5.17 -13.27
N GLU A 26 14.46 -5.82 -13.49
CA GLU A 26 13.24 -5.44 -12.79
C GLU A 26 13.72 -5.29 -11.36
N THR A 27 13.89 -4.04 -10.91
CA THR A 27 14.27 -3.79 -9.54
C THR A 27 13.09 -4.31 -8.78
N ASP A 28 13.23 -5.54 -8.29
CA ASP A 28 12.31 -6.19 -7.39
C ASP A 28 12.38 -5.31 -6.15
N VAL A 29 11.58 -4.24 -6.16
CA VAL A 29 11.49 -3.30 -5.07
C VAL A 29 10.86 -4.14 -3.98
N VAL A 30 11.72 -4.70 -3.13
CA VAL A 30 11.30 -5.50 -1.99
C VAL A 30 10.44 -4.57 -1.14
N GLU A 31 9.12 -4.73 -1.27
CA GLU A 31 8.17 -3.94 -0.52
C GLU A 31 8.41 -4.18 0.96
N THR A 32 8.70 -3.10 1.69
CA THR A 32 8.92 -3.24 3.13
C THR A 32 7.58 -3.43 3.83
N PRO A 33 7.54 -4.13 4.98
CA PRO A 33 6.31 -4.25 5.76
C PRO A 33 5.66 -2.89 6.08
N GLU A 34 6.47 -1.85 6.33
CA GLU A 34 5.98 -0.49 6.55
C GLU A 34 5.28 0.08 5.33
N ALA A 35 5.85 -0.12 4.14
CA ALA A 35 5.29 0.34 2.87
C ALA A 35 3.96 -0.36 2.58
N PHE A 36 3.91 -1.68 2.77
CA PHE A 36 2.69 -2.47 2.62
C PHE A 36 1.57 -1.98 3.55
N LEU A 37 1.85 -1.88 4.87
CA LEU A 37 0.84 -1.47 5.85
C LEU A 37 0.37 -0.02 5.63
N SER A 38 1.26 0.87 5.21
CA SER A 38 0.91 2.25 4.84
C SER A 38 0.01 2.28 3.60
N GLY A 39 0.30 1.44 2.60
CA GLY A 39 -0.53 1.27 1.41
C GLY A 39 -1.94 0.77 1.75
N VAL A 40 -2.04 -0.25 2.61
CA VAL A 40 -3.33 -0.77 3.09
C VAL A 40 -4.12 0.32 3.84
N ALA A 41 -3.47 1.07 4.74
CA ALA A 41 -4.12 2.16 5.47
C ALA A 41 -4.62 3.28 4.54
N ALA A 42 -3.84 3.62 3.52
CA ALA A 42 -4.24 4.60 2.51
C ALA A 42 -5.43 4.10 1.67
N ALA A 43 -5.40 2.84 1.22
CA ALA A 43 -6.48 2.23 0.45
C ALA A 43 -7.80 2.17 1.23
N LEU A 44 -7.75 1.81 2.51
CA LEU A 44 -8.93 1.80 3.37
C LEU A 44 -9.55 3.19 3.54
N LYS A 45 -8.72 4.22 3.72
CA LYS A 45 -9.20 5.62 3.86
C LYS A 45 -9.73 6.22 2.57
N ALA A 46 -9.26 5.74 1.42
CA ALA A 46 -9.70 6.19 0.11
C ALA A 46 -10.96 5.47 -0.40
N SER A 47 -11.40 4.40 0.28
CA SER A 47 -12.58 3.64 -0.11
C SER A 47 -13.84 4.29 0.43
N ASP A 48 -14.76 4.66 -0.48
CA ASP A 48 -16.04 5.30 -0.12
C ASP A 48 -16.99 4.36 0.64
N ASP A 49 -16.83 3.04 0.49
CA ASP A 49 -17.63 2.01 1.17
C ASP A 49 -17.12 1.70 2.58
N VAL A 50 -15.96 2.23 2.96
CA VAL A 50 -15.34 2.01 4.27
C VAL A 50 -15.64 3.19 5.17
N ASP A 51 -16.10 2.86 6.37
CA ASP A 51 -16.33 3.85 7.41
C ASP A 51 -15.03 4.56 7.82
N ALA A 52 -15.00 5.89 7.70
CA ALA A 52 -13.79 6.69 7.90
C ALA A 52 -13.24 6.60 9.33
N ASP A 53 -14.12 6.58 10.34
CA ASP A 53 -13.71 6.48 11.74
C ASP A 53 -13.17 5.08 12.04
N LEU A 54 -13.81 4.04 11.48
CA LEU A 54 -13.32 2.67 11.59
C LEU A 54 -11.95 2.51 10.92
N ALA A 55 -11.76 3.06 9.70
CA ALA A 55 -10.48 3.03 9.00
C ALA A 55 -9.38 3.73 9.81
N ALA A 56 -9.70 4.83 10.48
CA ALA A 56 -8.78 5.52 11.38
C ALA A 56 -8.37 4.65 12.58
N ILE A 57 -9.31 3.95 13.22
CA ILE A 57 -9.03 3.02 14.32
C ILE A 57 -8.08 1.90 13.87
N LEU A 58 -8.35 1.28 12.71
CA LEU A 58 -7.51 0.21 12.18
C LEU A 58 -6.10 0.72 11.86
N THR A 59 -5.99 1.92 11.28
CA THR A 59 -4.69 2.54 10.96
C THR A 59 -3.86 2.79 12.22
N ASN A 60 -4.49 3.33 13.27
CA ASN A 60 -3.77 3.76 14.47
C ASN A 60 -3.35 2.60 15.38
N HIS A 61 -4.13 1.52 15.38
CA HIS A 61 -3.89 0.42 16.30
C HIS A 61 -3.32 -0.82 15.61
N LEU A 62 -3.84 -1.22 14.44
CA LEU A 62 -3.54 -2.52 13.85
C LEU A 62 -2.53 -2.48 12.70
N LEU A 63 -2.56 -1.43 11.88
CA LEU A 63 -1.72 -1.33 10.67
C LEU A 63 -0.37 -0.68 10.97
N THR A 64 0.36 -1.22 11.95
CA THR A 64 1.67 -0.72 12.37
C THR A 64 2.67 -1.86 12.44
N VAL A 65 3.93 -1.61 12.10
CA VAL A 65 5.01 -2.61 12.16
C VAL A 65 5.47 -2.93 13.58
N THR A 66 5.18 -2.03 14.53
CA THR A 66 5.47 -2.19 15.95
C THR A 66 4.20 -2.04 16.77
N PRO A 67 3.29 -3.03 16.73
CA PRO A 67 2.04 -2.95 17.47
C PRO A 67 2.32 -2.94 18.98
N HIS A 68 1.51 -2.18 19.71
CA HIS A 68 1.53 -2.22 21.17
C HIS A 68 1.03 -3.59 21.67
N ASP A 69 1.53 -4.09 22.82
CA ASP A 69 1.11 -5.40 23.36
C ASP A 69 -0.41 -5.52 23.54
N ASN A 70 -1.05 -4.40 23.91
CA ASN A 70 -2.51 -4.29 24.08
C ASN A 70 -3.26 -3.87 22.82
N VAL A 71 -2.68 -4.04 21.63
CA VAL A 71 -3.24 -3.59 20.35
C VAL A 71 -4.69 -4.04 20.12
N ILE A 72 -4.98 -5.32 20.36
CA ILE A 72 -6.34 -5.87 20.19
C ILE A 72 -7.31 -5.26 21.18
N ALA A 73 -6.89 -5.06 22.43
CA ALA A 73 -7.73 -4.46 23.47
C ALA A 73 -8.03 -2.99 23.14
N ASN A 74 -7.04 -2.23 22.69
CA ASN A 74 -7.18 -0.82 22.31
C ASN A 74 -8.11 -0.66 21.10
N ALA A 75 -7.91 -1.45 20.05
CA ALA A 75 -8.77 -1.42 18.86
C ALA A 75 -10.22 -1.78 19.21
N LYS A 76 -10.44 -2.82 20.03
CA LYS A 76 -11.78 -3.19 20.50
C LYS A 76 -12.45 -2.08 21.31
N ALA A 77 -11.71 -1.48 22.24
CA ALA A 77 -12.24 -0.38 23.05
C ALA A 77 -12.66 0.80 22.16
N ALA A 78 -11.82 1.19 21.20
CA ALA A 78 -12.13 2.27 20.27
C ALA A 78 -13.35 1.97 19.38
N ILE A 79 -13.48 0.74 18.88
CA ILE A 79 -14.67 0.32 18.09
C ILE A 79 -15.93 0.37 18.94
N LEU A 80 -15.87 -0.10 20.19
CA LEU A 80 -17.02 -0.06 21.10
C LEU A 80 -17.41 1.38 21.44
N THR A 81 -16.44 2.28 21.64
CA THR A 81 -16.70 3.71 21.83
C THR A 81 -17.39 4.30 20.61
N LEU A 82 -16.87 4.06 19.40
CA LEU A 82 -17.48 4.53 18.16
C LEU A 82 -18.92 4.01 17.97
N ALA A 83 -19.14 2.73 18.27
CA ALA A 83 -20.47 2.13 18.21
C ALA A 83 -21.44 2.77 19.23
N ALA A 84 -20.96 3.06 20.44
CA ALA A 84 -21.76 3.73 21.47
C ALA A 84 -22.11 5.17 21.09
N GLU A 85 -21.15 5.92 20.54
CA GLU A 85 -21.36 7.29 20.05
C GLU A 85 -22.42 7.34 18.94
N ARG A 86 -22.42 6.36 18.03
CA ARG A 86 -23.39 6.27 16.93
C ARG A 86 -24.76 5.74 17.35
N ALA A 87 -24.79 4.92 18.40
CA ALA A 87 -26.03 4.43 18.99
C ALA A 87 -26.69 5.48 19.90
N ALA A 88 -25.98 6.55 20.27
CA ALA A 88 -26.53 7.61 21.11
C ALA A 88 -27.68 8.32 20.37
N PRO A 89 -28.85 8.49 21.02
CA PRO A 89 -29.97 9.20 20.40
C PRO A 89 -29.59 10.65 20.13
N ALA A 90 -29.83 11.11 18.90
CA ALA A 90 -29.72 12.52 18.55
C ALA A 90 -30.87 13.29 19.20
N GLY A 91 -30.74 13.70 20.47
CA GLY A 91 -31.82 14.40 21.15
C GLY A 91 -31.52 14.79 22.60
N GLU A 92 -30.78 15.88 22.77
CA GLU A 92 -31.16 16.96 23.70
C GLU A 92 -30.46 18.26 23.27
N GLN A 93 -30.85 18.77 22.10
CA GLN A 93 -30.82 20.21 21.80
C GLN A 93 -32.19 20.56 21.22
N ALA A 94 -33.25 20.28 21.99
CA ALA A 94 -34.52 20.95 21.82
C ALA A 94 -34.52 22.15 22.76
N ASP A 95 -34.42 23.33 22.16
CA ASP A 95 -34.66 24.65 22.74
C ASP A 95 -35.93 24.64 23.63
N GLY A 96 -35.79 25.12 24.86
CA GLY A 96 -36.86 25.25 25.85
C GLY A 96 -36.63 26.46 26.75
#